data_AF-A0ABD3PGS3-F1
#
_entry.id   AF-A0ABD3PGS3-F1
#
_cell.length_a   1.000
_cell.length_b   1.000
_cell.length_c   1.000
_cell.angle_alpha   90.00
_cell.angle_beta   90.00
_cell.angle_gamma   90.00
#
_symmetry.space_group_name_H-M   'P 1'
#
loop_
_entity.id
_entity.type
_entity.pdbx_description
1 polymer ?
#
loop_
_entity_poly.entity_id
_entity_poly.type
_entity_poly.pdbx_seq_one_letter_code
_entity_poly.pdbx_strand_id
1 'polypeptide(L)'
;MLSSGMRESENRRIEFPDKDPADWEALLESIDTSRTSIFYDQTDSYLDDVINESNVKSLIPLFHELQMDHYLIKCDDIFSMKVIDWGKFDWGRSKDTDEIALAEAIELLSFCSKFDLKDTLSATVLRICNLLELFVWGLVDQDLFNTTTIKQLQVVLGQYNLDGERPAKKQRCVEHGTLCDVMTSFVNIIAVSDNIMNDNEMFVNLIHYSLQSQHLKMKSKLEDVEMNLADKVGSCCVAGMLLHKMAKPSP
;
A
#
# COMPACT_ATOMS: atom_id res chain seq x y z
N MET A 1 18.63 -3.66 -24.71
CA MET A 1 19.61 -2.58 -24.99
C MET A 1 20.96 -3.14 -25.42
N LEU A 2 21.67 -3.89 -24.57
CA LEU A 2 23.02 -4.41 -24.93
C LEU A 2 23.02 -5.60 -25.90
N SER A 3 21.89 -6.31 -26.03
CA SER A 3 21.74 -7.49 -26.88
C SER A 3 21.13 -7.20 -28.26
N SER A 4 20.71 -5.97 -28.52
CA SER A 4 19.83 -5.63 -29.65
C SER A 4 20.52 -4.94 -30.83
N GLY A 5 21.86 -4.95 -30.90
CA GLY A 5 22.61 -4.31 -32.00
C GLY A 5 22.37 -2.79 -32.08
N MET A 6 21.99 -2.17 -30.96
CA MET A 6 21.80 -0.72 -30.87
C MET A 6 23.14 -0.02 -30.70
N ARG A 7 23.18 1.30 -30.92
CA ARG A 7 24.39 2.14 -30.77
C ARG A 7 25.09 1.93 -29.43
N GLU A 8 24.32 1.73 -28.36
CA GLU A 8 24.80 1.47 -27.01
C GLU A 8 25.57 0.13 -26.92
N SER A 9 25.18 -0.87 -27.71
CA SER A 9 25.89 -2.16 -27.80
C SER A 9 27.19 -2.07 -28.59
N GLU A 10 27.26 -1.21 -29.61
CA GLU A 10 28.45 -1.01 -30.45
C GLU A 10 29.52 -0.20 -29.70
N ASN A 11 29.12 0.90 -29.07
CA ASN A 11 30.03 1.81 -28.39
C ASN A 11 30.32 1.41 -26.93
N ARG A 12 29.63 0.37 -26.42
CA ARG A 12 29.68 -0.08 -25.01
C ARG A 12 29.47 1.06 -24.01
N ARG A 13 28.68 2.06 -24.39
CA ARG A 13 28.41 3.26 -23.59
C ARG A 13 26.91 3.41 -23.45
N ILE A 14 26.47 3.48 -22.21
CA ILE A 14 25.08 3.78 -21.84
C ILE A 14 25.11 5.18 -21.24
N GLU A 15 24.33 6.07 -21.81
CA GLU A 15 24.07 7.39 -21.23
C GLU A 15 22.77 7.27 -20.44
N PHE A 16 22.86 7.42 -19.14
CA PHE A 16 21.71 7.42 -18.25
C PHE A 16 21.03 8.81 -18.28
N PRO A 17 19.72 8.89 -17.99
CA PRO A 17 19.03 10.16 -17.90
C PRO A 17 19.67 11.08 -16.85
N ASP A 18 19.54 12.39 -17.04
CA ASP A 18 19.96 13.43 -16.08
C ASP A 18 19.17 13.28 -14.77
N LYS A 19 19.64 12.40 -13.89
CA LYS A 19 19.19 12.24 -12.50
C LYS A 19 20.34 12.54 -11.56
N ASP A 20 20.00 12.74 -10.29
CA ASP A 20 20.98 12.99 -9.24
C ASP A 20 22.03 11.85 -9.19
N PRO A 21 23.34 12.14 -9.25
CA PRO A 21 24.38 11.14 -9.06
C PRO A 21 24.19 10.27 -7.81
N ALA A 22 23.67 10.84 -6.71
CA ALA A 22 23.43 10.10 -5.47
C ALA A 22 22.40 8.97 -5.63
N ASP A 23 21.37 9.19 -6.47
CA ASP A 23 20.36 8.18 -6.79
C ASP A 23 20.97 7.02 -7.57
N TRP A 24 21.89 7.32 -8.50
CA TRP A 24 22.63 6.31 -9.26
C TRP A 24 23.60 5.53 -8.38
N GLU A 25 24.29 6.18 -7.44
CA GLU A 25 25.17 5.51 -6.48
C GLU A 25 24.39 4.53 -5.60
N ALA A 26 23.24 4.94 -5.06
CA ALA A 26 22.37 4.07 -4.26
C ALA A 26 21.86 2.86 -5.07
N LEU A 27 21.47 3.09 -6.33
CA LEU A 27 21.07 2.02 -7.24
C LEU A 27 22.22 1.05 -7.51
N LEU A 28 23.42 1.56 -7.84
CA LEU A 28 24.58 0.72 -8.13
C LEU A 28 25.02 -0.08 -6.90
N GLU A 29 24.98 0.51 -5.71
CA GLU A 29 25.23 -0.21 -4.46
C GLU A 29 24.22 -1.34 -4.26
N SER A 30 22.96 -1.14 -4.64
CA SER A 30 21.92 -2.17 -4.54
C SER A 30 22.06 -3.34 -5.51
N ILE A 31 22.75 -3.11 -6.63
CA ILE A 31 22.96 -4.10 -7.70
C ILE A 31 24.37 -4.70 -7.63
N ASP A 32 25.22 -4.26 -6.68
CA ASP A 32 26.61 -4.73 -6.59
C ASP A 32 26.68 -6.22 -6.18
N THR A 33 26.67 -7.05 -7.23
CA THR A 33 26.78 -8.50 -7.16
C THR A 33 28.09 -9.00 -6.55
N SER A 34 29.11 -8.15 -6.42
CA SER A 34 30.37 -8.54 -5.77
C SER A 34 30.16 -8.84 -4.28
N ARG A 35 29.17 -8.19 -3.64
CA ARG A 35 28.71 -8.48 -2.28
C ARG A 35 27.75 -9.68 -2.22
N THR A 36 27.04 -9.97 -3.30
CA THR A 36 26.05 -11.06 -3.40
C THR A 36 26.66 -12.42 -3.76
N SER A 37 27.97 -12.49 -4.07
CA SER A 37 28.61 -13.66 -4.69
C SER A 37 28.85 -14.90 -3.81
N ILE A 38 28.45 -14.92 -2.53
CA ILE A 38 28.82 -16.03 -1.64
C ILE A 38 27.64 -16.97 -1.30
N PHE A 39 26.38 -16.53 -1.40
CA PHE A 39 25.25 -17.38 -1.00
C PHE A 39 24.02 -17.16 -1.89
N TYR A 40 23.85 -18.04 -2.88
CA TYR A 40 22.66 -18.12 -3.75
C TYR A 40 21.34 -18.42 -3.00
N ASP A 41 21.38 -18.56 -1.67
CA ASP A 41 20.25 -18.89 -0.79
C ASP A 41 19.92 -17.74 0.20
N GLN A 42 20.62 -16.59 0.12
CA GLN A 42 20.49 -15.46 1.06
C GLN A 42 20.18 -14.11 0.40
N THR A 43 19.75 -14.10 -0.86
CA THR A 43 19.47 -12.85 -1.60
C THR A 43 18.46 -11.95 -0.90
N ASP A 44 17.47 -12.50 -0.20
CA ASP A 44 16.48 -11.70 0.52
C ASP A 44 17.06 -10.96 1.73
N SER A 45 17.99 -11.58 2.47
CA SER A 45 18.62 -10.96 3.65
C SER A 45 19.57 -9.81 3.28
N TYR A 46 20.18 -9.84 2.09
CA TYR A 46 21.04 -8.75 1.64
C TYR A 46 20.23 -7.55 1.16
N LEU A 47 19.11 -7.81 0.46
CA LEU A 47 18.21 -6.75 0.01
C LEU A 47 17.58 -5.99 1.19
N ASP A 48 17.39 -6.64 2.34
CA ASP A 48 16.94 -6.01 3.59
C ASP A 48 17.90 -4.92 4.11
N ASP A 49 19.21 -5.14 3.98
CA ASP A 49 20.22 -4.16 4.43
C ASP A 49 20.34 -2.98 3.45
N VAL A 50 20.12 -3.25 2.17
CA VAL A 50 20.31 -2.30 1.08
C VAL A 50 19.08 -1.45 0.83
N ILE A 51 17.89 -2.07 0.77
CA ILE A 51 16.61 -1.39 0.51
C ILE A 51 15.87 -1.31 1.84
N ASN A 52 15.72 -0.09 2.34
CA ASN A 52 15.13 0.16 3.65
C ASN A 52 14.20 1.38 3.61
N GLU A 53 13.51 1.66 4.71
CA GLU A 53 12.54 2.74 4.78
C GLU A 53 13.08 4.13 4.41
N SER A 54 14.39 4.36 4.56
CA SER A 54 15.01 5.66 4.29
C SER A 54 15.24 5.93 2.81
N ASN A 55 15.47 4.88 2.00
CA ASN A 55 15.83 5.01 0.58
C ASN A 55 14.79 4.40 -0.38
N VAL A 56 13.86 3.58 0.11
CA VAL A 56 12.88 2.88 -0.72
C VAL A 56 12.08 3.84 -1.62
N LYS A 57 11.70 5.03 -1.14
CA LYS A 57 10.91 6.02 -1.90
C LYS A 57 11.68 6.58 -3.11
N SER A 58 13.00 6.76 -3.01
CA SER A 58 13.83 7.28 -4.11
C SER A 58 14.24 6.18 -5.10
N LEU A 59 14.34 4.93 -4.64
CA LEU A 59 14.75 3.80 -5.48
C LEU A 59 13.62 3.28 -6.39
N ILE A 60 12.36 3.31 -5.95
CA ILE A 60 11.22 2.80 -6.73
C ILE A 60 11.13 3.38 -8.15
N PRO A 61 11.24 4.71 -8.37
CA PRO A 61 11.24 5.26 -9.71
C PRO A 61 12.33 4.67 -10.63
N LEU A 62 13.51 4.36 -10.07
CA LEU A 62 14.62 3.78 -10.81
C LEU A 62 14.35 2.31 -11.15
N PHE A 63 13.93 1.52 -10.16
CA PHE A 63 13.59 0.12 -10.37
C PHE A 63 12.45 -0.04 -11.37
N HIS A 64 11.46 0.85 -11.34
CA HIS A 64 10.36 0.87 -12.30
C HIS A 64 10.84 1.23 -13.72
N GLU A 65 11.66 2.28 -13.85
CA GLU A 65 12.22 2.69 -15.14
C GLU A 65 13.11 1.61 -15.77
N LEU A 66 13.89 0.91 -14.95
CA LEU A 66 14.80 -0.15 -15.39
C LEU A 66 14.16 -1.55 -15.46
N GLN A 67 12.85 -1.66 -15.16
CA GLN A 67 12.09 -2.91 -15.17
C GLN A 67 12.69 -3.99 -14.25
N MET A 68 13.09 -3.59 -13.04
CA MET A 68 13.69 -4.45 -12.02
C MET A 68 12.62 -5.02 -11.07
N ASP A 69 11.72 -5.85 -11.61
CA ASP A 69 10.52 -6.34 -10.92
C ASP A 69 10.78 -6.95 -9.53
N HIS A 70 11.89 -7.70 -9.37
CA HIS A 70 12.23 -8.31 -8.08
C HIS A 70 12.50 -7.27 -6.98
N TYR A 71 13.14 -6.15 -7.35
CA TYR A 71 13.42 -5.05 -6.43
C TYR A 71 12.14 -4.26 -6.12
N LEU A 72 11.26 -4.09 -7.11
CA LEU A 72 9.93 -3.47 -6.88
C LEU A 72 9.08 -4.27 -5.91
N ILE A 73 9.05 -5.59 -6.01
CA ILE A 73 8.34 -6.47 -5.05
C ILE A 73 8.87 -6.21 -3.63
N LYS A 74 10.19 -6.12 -3.47
CA LYS A 74 10.79 -5.84 -2.16
C LYS A 74 10.40 -4.46 -1.61
N CYS A 75 10.39 -3.45 -2.48
CA CYS A 75 9.93 -2.11 -2.11
C CYS A 75 8.44 -2.11 -1.70
N ASP A 76 7.61 -2.88 -2.39
CA ASP A 76 6.19 -3.05 -2.08
C ASP A 76 5.97 -3.75 -0.73
N ASP A 77 6.79 -4.75 -0.40
CA ASP A 77 6.79 -5.40 0.91
C ASP A 77 7.10 -4.40 2.05
N ILE A 78 8.14 -3.58 1.89
CA ILE A 78 8.54 -2.59 2.90
C ILE A 78 7.43 -1.56 3.13
N PHE A 79 6.87 -1.00 2.05
CA PHE A 79 5.81 0.00 2.17
C PHE A 79 4.50 -0.61 2.71
N SER A 80 4.12 -1.81 2.29
CA SER A 80 2.91 -2.46 2.78
C SER A 80 2.99 -2.75 4.29
N MET A 81 4.16 -3.19 4.79
CA MET A 81 4.38 -3.35 6.23
C MET A 81 4.28 -2.02 6.98
N LYS A 82 4.85 -0.95 6.45
CA LYS A 82 4.73 0.40 7.04
C LYS A 82 3.27 0.84 7.17
N VAL A 83 2.45 0.58 6.15
CA VAL A 83 1.01 0.90 6.17
C VAL A 83 0.24 0.02 7.17
N ILE A 84 0.59 -1.27 7.26
CA ILE A 84 0.02 -2.17 8.28
C ILE A 84 0.39 -1.70 9.69
N ASP A 85 1.60 -1.17 9.89
CA ASP A 85 2.02 -0.61 11.16
C ASP A 85 1.31 0.71 11.49
N TRP A 86 0.90 1.50 10.49
CA TRP A 86 -0.06 2.58 10.73
C TRP A 86 -1.33 2.03 11.36
N GLY A 87 -1.75 0.82 10.96
CA GLY A 87 -2.82 0.00 11.55
C GLY A 87 -2.85 -0.04 13.07
N LYS A 88 -1.66 -0.18 13.67
CA LYS A 88 -1.45 -0.31 15.12
C LYS A 88 -1.50 1.02 15.86
N PHE A 89 -1.47 2.15 15.12
CA PHE A 89 -1.75 3.46 15.70
C PHE A 89 -3.25 3.55 16.04
N ASP A 90 -3.53 3.81 17.32
CA ASP A 90 -4.86 4.16 17.82
C ASP A 90 -5.31 5.45 17.14
N TRP A 91 -6.22 5.33 16.18
CA TRP A 91 -6.99 6.45 15.68
C TRP A 91 -7.83 7.04 16.81
N GLY A 92 -7.94 8.37 16.88
CA GLY A 92 -8.64 9.06 17.97
C GLY A 92 -7.73 9.63 19.06
N ARG A 93 -6.42 9.79 18.81
CA ARG A 93 -5.50 10.51 19.72
C ARG A 93 -5.58 12.03 19.56
N SER A 94 -5.66 12.55 18.32
CA SER A 94 -5.89 13.98 18.02
C SER A 94 -6.27 14.20 16.55
N LYS A 95 -7.09 15.22 16.27
CA LYS A 95 -7.50 15.65 14.92
C LYS A 95 -6.31 15.80 13.97
N ASP A 96 -5.27 16.49 14.42
CA ASP A 96 -4.08 16.78 13.61
C ASP A 96 -3.36 15.49 13.17
N THR A 97 -3.38 14.44 13.99
CA THR A 97 -2.73 13.16 13.66
C THR A 97 -3.49 12.43 12.55
N ASP A 98 -4.82 12.47 12.61
CA ASP A 98 -5.68 11.77 11.65
C ASP A 98 -5.66 12.47 10.28
N GLU A 99 -5.65 13.81 10.27
CA GLU A 99 -5.52 14.61 9.04
C GLU A 99 -4.18 14.38 8.33
N ILE A 100 -3.07 14.39 9.07
CA ILE A 100 -1.74 14.13 8.51
C ILE A 100 -1.69 12.72 7.91
N ALA A 101 -2.18 11.72 8.66
CA ALA A 101 -2.12 10.33 8.21
C ALA A 101 -3.03 10.06 7.00
N LEU A 102 -4.20 10.72 6.91
CA LEU A 102 -5.06 10.63 5.73
C LEU A 102 -4.42 11.28 4.51
N ALA A 103 -3.78 12.44 4.68
CA ALA A 103 -3.03 13.10 3.61
C ALA A 103 -1.87 12.22 3.11
N GLU A 104 -1.10 11.61 4.03
CA GLU A 104 -0.04 10.65 3.71
C GLU A 104 -0.58 9.43 2.96
N ALA A 105 -1.73 8.88 3.39
CA ALA A 105 -2.37 7.75 2.72
C ALA A 105 -2.81 8.10 1.29
N ILE A 106 -3.37 9.29 1.06
CA ILE A 106 -3.76 9.76 -0.28
C ILE A 106 -2.55 9.92 -1.19
N GLU A 107 -1.46 10.52 -0.69
CA GLU A 107 -0.20 10.62 -1.43
C GLU A 107 0.33 9.23 -1.79
N LEU A 108 0.30 8.31 -0.83
CA LEU A 108 0.78 6.95 -1.01
C LEU A 108 -0.05 6.17 -2.04
N LEU A 109 -1.38 6.32 -2.05
CA LEU A 109 -2.23 5.72 -3.10
C LEU A 109 -1.78 6.15 -4.50
N SER A 110 -1.63 7.46 -4.72
CA SER A 110 -1.18 8.01 -6.00
C SER A 110 0.20 7.48 -6.39
N PHE A 111 1.12 7.42 -5.42
CA PHE A 111 2.46 6.88 -5.61
C PHE A 111 2.44 5.39 -5.98
N CYS A 112 1.71 4.56 -5.24
CA CYS A 112 1.56 3.14 -5.50
C CYS A 112 0.91 2.86 -6.85
N SER A 113 -0.08 3.67 -7.24
CA SER A 113 -0.69 3.61 -8.58
C SER A 113 0.35 3.81 -9.68
N LYS A 114 1.17 4.85 -9.53
CA LYS A 114 2.15 5.25 -10.53
C LYS A 114 3.25 4.21 -10.76
N PHE A 115 3.59 3.44 -9.72
CA PHE A 115 4.71 2.51 -9.73
C PHE A 115 4.30 1.04 -9.53
N ASP A 116 3.02 0.73 -9.72
CA ASP A 116 2.47 -0.64 -9.67
C ASP A 116 2.74 -1.41 -8.35
N LEU A 117 2.73 -0.72 -7.21
CA LEU A 117 2.94 -1.29 -5.87
C LEU A 117 1.62 -1.85 -5.30
N LYS A 118 1.28 -3.08 -5.68
CA LYS A 118 -0.06 -3.68 -5.48
C LYS A 118 -0.37 -3.99 -4.03
N ASP A 119 0.59 -4.50 -3.28
CA ASP A 119 0.34 -4.92 -1.89
C ASP A 119 0.21 -3.68 -0.99
N THR A 120 1.08 -2.69 -1.19
CA THR A 120 0.99 -1.38 -0.55
C THR A 120 -0.30 -0.66 -0.91
N LEU A 121 -0.69 -0.67 -2.19
CA LEU A 121 -1.95 -0.08 -2.64
C LEU A 121 -3.11 -0.68 -1.84
N SER A 122 -3.17 -2.01 -1.74
CA SER A 122 -4.23 -2.72 -1.04
C SER A 122 -4.28 -2.41 0.45
N ALA A 123 -3.12 -2.40 1.10
CA ALA A 123 -3.00 -2.03 2.50
C ALA A 123 -3.48 -0.58 2.73
N THR A 124 -3.14 0.32 1.81
CA THR A 124 -3.49 1.75 1.91
C THR A 124 -4.99 1.96 1.71
N VAL A 125 -5.58 1.33 0.69
CA VAL A 125 -7.03 1.35 0.43
C VAL A 125 -7.79 0.81 1.65
N LEU A 126 -7.37 -0.33 2.21
CA LEU A 126 -7.95 -0.87 3.44
C LEU A 126 -7.84 0.09 4.62
N ARG A 127 -6.70 0.79 4.76
CA ARG A 127 -6.51 1.74 5.85
C ARG A 127 -7.46 2.93 5.75
N ILE A 128 -7.68 3.45 4.55
CA ILE A 128 -8.64 4.54 4.31
C ILE A 128 -10.08 4.04 4.52
N CYS A 129 -10.42 2.80 4.13
CA CYS A 129 -11.71 2.18 4.47
C CYS A 129 -11.96 2.18 5.98
N ASN A 130 -10.96 1.79 6.78
CA ASN A 130 -11.10 1.75 8.24
C ASN A 130 -11.31 3.16 8.82
N LEU A 131 -10.61 4.17 8.30
CA LEU A 131 -10.82 5.57 8.68
C LEU A 131 -12.23 6.07 8.32
N LEU A 132 -12.69 5.75 7.11
CA LEU A 132 -14.03 6.09 6.64
C LEU A 132 -15.11 5.43 7.51
N GLU A 133 -14.89 4.17 7.90
CA GLU A 133 -15.77 3.48 8.84
C GLU A 133 -15.82 4.25 10.16
N LEU A 134 -14.68 4.52 10.80
CA LEU A 134 -14.64 5.27 12.06
C LEU A 134 -15.33 6.65 11.95
N PHE A 135 -15.16 7.34 10.82
CA PHE A 135 -15.86 8.59 10.53
C PHE A 135 -17.39 8.41 10.48
N VAL A 136 -17.88 7.37 9.81
CA VAL A 136 -19.32 7.03 9.77
C VAL A 136 -19.88 6.73 11.16
N TRP A 137 -19.09 6.07 12.01
CA TRP A 137 -19.45 5.82 13.41
C TRP A 137 -19.41 7.09 14.29
N GLY A 138 -18.99 8.23 13.76
CA GLY A 138 -18.82 9.47 14.50
C GLY A 138 -17.67 9.41 15.51
N LEU A 139 -16.70 8.51 15.30
CA LEU A 139 -15.54 8.31 16.16
C LEU A 139 -14.32 9.14 15.74
N VAL A 140 -14.41 9.82 14.60
CA VAL A 140 -13.37 10.72 14.06
C VAL A 140 -13.99 12.09 13.77
N ASP A 141 -13.16 13.11 13.69
CA ASP A 141 -13.57 14.49 13.41
C ASP A 141 -14.35 14.59 12.09
N GLN A 142 -15.44 15.36 12.09
CA GLN A 142 -16.30 15.56 10.92
C GLN A 142 -15.59 16.32 9.78
N ASP A 143 -14.55 17.09 10.09
CA ASP A 143 -13.77 17.85 9.10
C ASP A 143 -12.72 17.00 8.36
N LEU A 144 -12.43 15.79 8.85
CA LEU A 144 -11.39 14.91 8.30
C LEU A 144 -11.66 14.57 6.83
N PHE A 145 -12.92 14.22 6.52
CA PHE A 145 -13.39 13.96 5.17
C PHE A 145 -14.16 15.15 4.60
N ASN A 146 -13.56 16.33 4.62
CA ASN A 146 -14.12 17.49 3.94
C ASN A 146 -14.19 17.29 2.41
N THR A 147 -14.94 18.17 1.74
CA THR A 147 -15.17 18.12 0.28
C THR A 147 -13.87 18.09 -0.54
N THR A 148 -12.78 18.71 -0.07
CA THR A 148 -11.49 18.70 -0.78
C THR A 148 -10.85 17.32 -0.72
N THR A 149 -10.78 16.73 0.48
CA THR A 149 -10.24 15.38 0.71
C THR A 149 -11.03 14.32 -0.07
N ILE A 150 -12.37 14.42 -0.06
CA ILE A 150 -13.26 13.55 -0.83
C ILE A 150 -12.94 13.64 -2.32
N LYS A 151 -12.80 14.85 -2.88
CA LYS A 151 -12.47 15.04 -4.30
C LYS A 151 -11.09 14.45 -4.66
N GLN A 152 -10.10 14.61 -3.79
CA GLN A 152 -8.79 14.00 -4.00
C GLN A 152 -8.89 12.47 -4.02
N LEU A 153 -9.63 11.88 -3.08
CA LEU A 153 -9.92 10.44 -3.07
C LEU A 153 -10.66 10.00 -4.34
N GLN A 154 -11.66 10.74 -4.82
CA GLN A 154 -12.35 10.42 -6.08
C GLN A 154 -11.41 10.43 -7.28
N VAL A 155 -10.50 11.42 -7.37
CA VAL A 155 -9.53 11.50 -8.46
C VAL A 155 -8.59 10.31 -8.43
N VAL A 156 -8.05 9.99 -7.25
CA VAL A 156 -7.11 8.88 -7.10
C VAL A 156 -7.82 7.55 -7.35
N LEU A 157 -8.97 7.30 -6.71
CA LEU A 157 -9.73 6.06 -6.88
C LEU A 157 -10.32 5.89 -8.30
N GLY A 158 -10.70 6.98 -8.94
CA GLY A 158 -11.22 6.98 -10.31
C GLY A 158 -10.20 6.52 -11.35
N GLN A 159 -8.90 6.69 -11.09
CA GLN A 159 -7.84 6.16 -11.95
C GLN A 159 -7.83 4.62 -12.00
N TYR A 160 -8.34 3.94 -10.97
CA TYR A 160 -8.37 2.47 -10.92
C TYR A 160 -9.60 1.85 -11.60
N ASN A 161 -10.68 2.62 -11.76
CA ASN A 161 -11.93 2.13 -12.33
C ASN A 161 -11.99 2.16 -13.86
N LEU A 162 -10.97 2.71 -14.53
CA LEU A 162 -10.96 2.91 -15.99
C LEU A 162 -10.24 1.84 -16.80
N ASP A 163 -9.47 0.95 -16.19
CA ASP A 163 -8.80 -0.15 -16.91
C ASP A 163 -9.67 -1.42 -16.94
N GLY A 164 -10.75 -1.31 -17.72
CA GLY A 164 -11.58 -2.45 -18.13
C GLY A 164 -10.88 -3.43 -19.09
N GLU A 165 -9.63 -3.19 -19.48
CA GLU A 165 -8.83 -4.16 -20.24
C GLU A 165 -7.96 -4.99 -19.30
N ARG A 166 -8.54 -6.06 -18.75
CA ARG A 166 -7.79 -7.08 -18.01
C ARG A 166 -6.81 -7.79 -18.95
N PRO A 167 -5.48 -7.69 -18.79
CA PRO A 167 -4.59 -8.66 -19.41
C PRO A 167 -4.89 -10.05 -18.82
N ALA A 168 -5.09 -11.04 -19.70
CA ALA A 168 -5.66 -12.36 -19.41
C ALA A 168 -4.80 -13.31 -18.53
N LYS A 169 -3.94 -12.80 -17.65
CA LYS A 169 -3.12 -13.62 -16.75
C LYS A 169 -3.02 -13.02 -15.35
N LYS A 170 -3.94 -13.40 -14.47
CA LYS A 170 -3.73 -13.87 -13.08
C LYS A 170 -4.97 -13.60 -12.22
N GLN A 171 -5.44 -14.67 -11.60
CA GLN A 171 -6.65 -14.79 -10.79
C GLN A 171 -6.64 -13.99 -9.46
N ARG A 172 -5.55 -13.25 -9.15
CA ARG A 172 -5.44 -12.39 -7.95
C ARG A 172 -5.91 -10.95 -8.16
N CYS A 173 -5.95 -10.43 -9.39
CA CYS A 173 -6.33 -9.03 -9.65
C CYS A 173 -7.85 -8.75 -9.56
N VAL A 174 -8.69 -9.78 -9.41
CA VAL A 174 -10.15 -9.62 -9.34
C VAL A 174 -10.59 -8.99 -8.01
N GLU A 175 -9.78 -9.12 -6.96
CA GLU A 175 -10.17 -8.73 -5.60
C GLU A 175 -9.96 -7.22 -5.32
N HIS A 176 -8.91 -6.62 -5.90
CA HIS A 176 -8.60 -5.19 -5.71
C HIS A 176 -9.63 -4.27 -6.37
N GLY A 177 -10.14 -4.65 -7.55
CA GLY A 177 -11.19 -3.89 -8.23
C GLY A 177 -12.44 -3.75 -7.36
N THR A 178 -12.84 -4.82 -6.67
CA THR A 178 -14.04 -4.79 -5.81
C THR A 178 -13.91 -3.84 -4.62
N LEU A 179 -12.70 -3.65 -4.08
CA LEU A 179 -12.47 -2.77 -2.95
C LEU A 179 -12.44 -1.30 -3.37
N CYS A 180 -11.73 -0.99 -4.47
CA CYS A 180 -11.73 0.35 -5.05
C CYS A 180 -13.12 0.75 -5.55
N ASP A 181 -13.91 -0.19 -6.09
CA ASP A 181 -15.30 0.05 -6.49
C ASP A 181 -16.20 0.38 -5.30
N VAL A 182 -16.05 -0.34 -4.19
CA VAL A 182 -16.77 -0.09 -2.94
C VAL A 182 -16.39 1.28 -2.37
N MET A 183 -15.10 1.59 -2.30
CA MET A 183 -14.63 2.91 -1.86
C MET A 183 -15.11 4.02 -2.77
N THR A 184 -15.03 3.84 -4.09
CA THR A 184 -15.50 4.84 -5.06
C THR A 184 -16.99 5.10 -4.89
N SER A 185 -17.78 4.02 -4.76
CA SER A 185 -19.22 4.12 -4.48
C SER A 185 -19.47 4.89 -3.18
N PHE A 186 -18.67 4.61 -2.15
CA PHE A 186 -18.79 5.23 -0.85
C PHE A 186 -18.46 6.73 -0.85
N VAL A 187 -17.32 7.09 -1.45
CA VAL A 187 -16.88 8.48 -1.59
C VAL A 187 -17.88 9.27 -2.44
N ASN A 188 -18.44 8.66 -3.49
CA ASN A 188 -19.49 9.28 -4.30
C ASN A 188 -20.78 9.50 -3.50
N ILE A 189 -21.16 8.56 -2.64
CA ILE A 189 -22.30 8.65 -1.74
C ILE A 189 -22.11 9.83 -0.77
N ILE A 190 -20.93 9.98 -0.14
CA ILE A 190 -20.65 11.12 0.74
C ILE A 190 -20.71 12.45 -0.05
N ALA A 191 -20.08 12.50 -1.23
CA ALA A 191 -20.07 13.69 -2.07
C ALA A 191 -21.48 14.13 -2.50
N VAL A 192 -22.40 13.17 -2.69
CA VAL A 192 -23.81 13.46 -2.98
C VAL A 192 -24.57 13.88 -1.71
N SER A 193 -24.27 13.29 -0.56
CA SER A 193 -24.95 13.62 0.71
C SER A 193 -24.61 15.00 1.25
N ASP A 194 -23.43 15.56 0.96
CA ASP A 194 -23.11 16.97 1.27
C ASP A 194 -24.16 17.94 0.67
N ASN A 195 -24.92 17.52 -0.36
CA ASN A 195 -26.03 18.27 -0.93
C ASN A 195 -27.42 17.92 -0.34
N ILE A 196 -27.55 16.88 0.49
CA ILE A 196 -28.82 16.27 0.94
C ILE A 196 -28.94 16.20 2.49
N MET A 197 -27.89 16.57 3.26
CA MET A 197 -27.76 16.42 4.73
C MET A 197 -28.81 17.14 5.61
N ASN A 198 -30.10 16.82 5.47
CA ASN A 198 -31.13 17.17 6.46
C ASN A 198 -31.92 15.96 7.01
N ASP A 199 -31.80 14.75 6.44
CA ASP A 199 -32.43 13.53 6.99
C ASP A 199 -31.47 12.33 6.88
N ASN A 200 -30.54 12.23 7.84
CA ASN A 200 -29.32 11.43 7.71
C ASN A 200 -29.36 10.01 8.30
N GLU A 201 -30.38 9.62 9.06
CA GLU A 201 -30.33 8.35 9.81
C GLU A 201 -30.41 7.11 8.89
N MET A 202 -31.28 7.14 7.87
CA MET A 202 -31.45 6.02 6.94
C MET A 202 -30.24 5.84 6.03
N PHE A 203 -29.62 6.95 5.61
CA PHE A 203 -28.48 6.95 4.71
C PHE A 203 -27.20 6.49 5.43
N VAL A 204 -26.95 7.00 6.63
CA VAL A 204 -25.88 6.53 7.52
C VAL A 204 -26.05 5.04 7.82
N ASN A 205 -27.28 4.56 8.07
CA ASN A 205 -27.54 3.13 8.28
C ASN A 205 -27.26 2.28 7.04
N LEU A 206 -27.66 2.73 5.84
CA LEU A 206 -27.41 2.00 4.58
C LEU A 206 -25.91 1.91 4.28
N ILE A 207 -25.21 3.02 4.48
CA ILE A 207 -23.75 3.13 4.44
C ILE A 207 -23.11 2.13 5.41
N HIS A 208 -23.56 2.17 6.67
CA HIS A 208 -23.06 1.32 7.74
C HIS A 208 -23.21 -0.16 7.39
N TYR A 209 -24.38 -0.59 6.92
CA TYR A 209 -24.59 -1.99 6.51
C TYR A 209 -23.73 -2.41 5.32
N SER A 210 -23.51 -1.53 4.35
CA SER A 210 -22.61 -1.78 3.23
C SER A 210 -21.15 -1.91 3.70
N LEU A 211 -20.68 -1.00 4.55
CA LEU A 211 -19.33 -1.03 5.11
C LEU A 211 -19.13 -2.26 5.99
N GLN A 212 -20.06 -2.57 6.89
CA GLN A 212 -19.96 -3.72 7.78
C GLN A 212 -19.93 -5.06 7.01
N SER A 213 -20.74 -5.18 5.95
CA SER A 213 -20.75 -6.36 5.07
C SER A 213 -19.43 -6.53 4.33
N GLN A 214 -18.83 -5.44 3.87
CA GLN A 214 -17.54 -5.47 3.18
C GLN A 214 -16.37 -5.66 4.16
N HIS A 215 -16.42 -5.04 5.33
CA HIS A 215 -15.47 -5.22 6.41
C HIS A 215 -15.42 -6.66 6.90
N LEU A 216 -16.56 -7.35 7.07
CA LEU A 216 -16.59 -8.78 7.40
C LEU A 216 -15.95 -9.66 6.30
N LYS A 217 -16.18 -9.32 5.03
CA LYS A 217 -15.53 -10.00 3.90
C LYS A 217 -14.04 -9.72 3.81
N MET A 218 -13.59 -8.53 4.21
CA MET A 218 -12.18 -8.16 4.22
C MET A 218 -11.44 -8.75 5.42
N LYS A 219 -12.04 -8.70 6.61
CA LYS A 219 -11.44 -9.22 7.84
C LYS A 219 -11.15 -10.71 7.74
N SER A 220 -12.10 -11.50 7.24
CA SER A 220 -11.88 -12.93 6.99
C SER A 220 -10.71 -13.19 6.03
N LYS A 221 -10.55 -12.35 5.01
CA LYS A 221 -9.42 -12.46 4.07
C LYS A 221 -8.10 -11.98 4.66
N LEU A 222 -8.11 -10.96 5.52
CA LEU A 222 -6.93 -10.49 6.22
C LEU A 222 -6.43 -11.58 7.18
N GLU A 223 -7.34 -12.25 7.90
CA GLU A 223 -7.02 -13.41 8.73
C GLU A 223 -6.42 -14.54 7.89
N ASP A 224 -6.90 -14.76 6.66
CA ASP A 224 -6.29 -15.71 5.71
C ASP A 224 -4.88 -15.27 5.25
N VAL A 225 -4.67 -13.98 4.98
CA VAL A 225 -3.37 -13.43 4.56
C VAL A 225 -2.37 -13.46 5.73
N GLU A 226 -2.80 -13.10 6.94
CA GLU A 226 -2.00 -13.19 8.16
C GLU A 226 -1.64 -14.65 8.49
N MET A 227 -2.57 -15.60 8.33
CA MET A 227 -2.24 -17.04 8.44
C MET A 227 -1.22 -17.49 7.39
N ASN A 228 -1.39 -17.09 6.12
CA ASN A 228 -0.46 -17.45 5.05
C ASN A 228 0.93 -16.80 5.23
N LEU A 229 0.99 -15.58 5.77
CA LEU A 229 2.22 -14.90 6.14
C LEU A 229 2.86 -15.56 7.37
N ALA A 230 2.08 -15.92 8.38
CA ALA A 230 2.57 -16.66 9.55
C ALA A 230 3.08 -18.06 9.18
N ASP A 231 2.47 -18.74 8.21
CA ASP A 231 2.95 -20.03 7.69
C ASP A 231 4.25 -19.88 6.87
N LYS A 232 4.38 -18.80 6.09
CA LYS A 232 5.63 -18.48 5.37
C LYS A 232 6.77 -18.06 6.32
N VAL A 233 6.46 -17.23 7.31
CA VAL A 233 7.40 -16.80 8.35
C VAL A 233 7.64 -17.91 9.38
N GLY A 234 6.76 -18.92 9.45
CA GLY A 234 6.88 -20.12 10.27
C GLY A 234 8.06 -21.03 9.89
N SER A 235 8.74 -20.76 8.77
CA SER A 235 10.05 -21.33 8.46
C SER A 235 11.22 -20.62 9.17
N CYS A 236 10.98 -19.49 9.85
CA CYS A 236 11.96 -18.71 10.60
C CYS A 236 11.37 -18.19 11.94
N CYS A 237 11.25 -19.08 12.93
CA CYS A 237 11.47 -18.81 14.36
C CYS A 237 10.81 -17.60 15.06
N VAL A 238 9.48 -17.36 14.94
CA VAL A 238 8.77 -16.40 15.83
C VAL A 238 7.48 -16.97 16.46
N ALA A 239 7.51 -18.22 16.93
CA ALA A 239 6.41 -18.79 17.72
C ALA A 239 6.50 -18.50 19.24
N GLY A 240 7.57 -17.85 19.71
CA GLY A 240 7.88 -17.79 21.16
C GLY A 240 7.32 -16.61 21.96
N MET A 241 6.95 -15.47 21.34
CA MET A 241 6.76 -14.23 22.10
C MET A 241 5.31 -13.82 22.38
N LEU A 242 4.31 -14.35 21.68
CA LEU A 242 2.91 -13.93 21.86
C LEU A 242 2.16 -14.71 22.96
N LEU A 243 2.61 -15.90 23.36
CA LEU A 243 1.92 -16.69 24.38
C LEU A 243 2.24 -16.30 25.83
N HIS A 244 3.27 -15.47 26.07
CA HIS A 244 3.65 -15.13 27.44
C HIS A 244 2.88 -13.94 28.06
N LYS A 245 2.13 -13.18 27.26
CA LYS A 245 1.36 -12.00 27.74
C LYS A 245 -0.06 -12.31 28.23
N MET A 246 -0.61 -13.49 27.97
CA MET A 246 -1.97 -13.86 28.42
C MET A 246 -2.01 -14.63 29.75
N ALA A 247 -0.86 -14.85 30.42
CA ALA A 247 -0.77 -15.71 31.60
C ALA A 247 -0.35 -14.97 32.89
N LYS A 248 -0.84 -13.75 33.12
CA LYS A 248 -0.79 -13.15 34.46
C LYS A 248 -2.16 -12.60 34.85
N PRO A 249 -2.90 -13.27 35.75
CA PRO A 249 -4.01 -12.63 36.44
C PRO A 249 -3.40 -11.64 37.44
N SER A 250 -3.80 -10.38 37.33
CA SER A 250 -3.44 -9.32 38.29
C SER A 250 -4.13 -9.57 39.65
N PRO A 251 -3.46 -9.23 40.77
CA PRO A 251 -3.91 -9.49 42.13
C PRO A 251 -5.14 -8.69 42.56
#